data_AF-A0A9C9Y402-F1
#
_entry.id   AF-A0A9C9Y402-F1
#
_cell.length_a   1.000
_cell.length_b   1.000
_cell.length_c   1.000
_cell.angle_alpha   90.00
_cell.angle_beta   90.00
_cell.angle_gamma   90.00
#
_symmetry.space_group_name_H-M   'P 1'
#
loop_
_entity.id
_entity.type
_entity.pdbx_description
1 polymer ?
#
loop_
_entity_poly.entity_id
_entity_poly.type
_entity_poly.pdbx_seq_one_letter_code
_entity_poly.pdbx_strand_id
1 'polypeptide(L)'
;PSTIANPIYGYDAQTEHEADFKNKEAIAVMAVDNLPCELPNDASVGFGKMFAKYVIPAFFNGDKDGVLERARMTKNGKLTKQFAYLQDYVDGKE
;
A
#
# COMPACT_ATOMS: atom_id res chain seq x y z
N PRO A 1 -1.98 -15.76 6.03
CA PRO A 1 -2.33 -14.66 5.09
C PRO A 1 -3.06 -15.18 3.83
N SER A 2 -4.24 -14.64 3.54
CA SER A 2 -4.97 -14.94 2.29
C SER A 2 -4.22 -14.43 1.06
N THR A 3 -4.27 -15.21 -0.02
CA THR A 3 -3.67 -14.87 -1.32
C THR A 3 -4.78 -14.72 -2.35
N ILE A 4 -4.49 -14.19 -3.54
CA ILE A 4 -5.48 -14.18 -4.65
C ILE A 4 -6.05 -15.59 -4.91
N ALA A 5 -5.19 -16.62 -4.90
CA ALA A 5 -5.59 -18.00 -5.19
C ALA A 5 -6.45 -18.62 -4.08
N ASN A 6 -6.22 -18.22 -2.83
CA ASN A 6 -6.99 -18.65 -1.66
C ASN A 6 -7.40 -17.41 -0.86
N PRO A 7 -8.46 -16.70 -1.31
CA PRO A 7 -8.77 -15.36 -0.84
C PRO A 7 -9.41 -15.35 0.54
N ILE A 8 -9.97 -16.47 0.99
CA ILE A 8 -10.73 -16.56 2.22
C ILE A 8 -10.13 -17.64 3.12
N TYR A 9 -9.86 -17.30 4.38
CA TYR A 9 -9.59 -18.24 5.46
C TYR A 9 -10.59 -18.04 6.59
N GLY A 10 -10.82 -19.05 7.41
CA GLY A 10 -11.61 -18.93 8.63
C GLY A 10 -10.72 -18.51 9.79
N TYR A 11 -11.24 -17.71 10.72
CA TYR A 11 -10.60 -17.37 11.97
C TYR A 11 -11.48 -17.84 13.13
N ASP A 12 -10.95 -18.69 14.00
CA ASP A 12 -11.61 -19.08 15.24
C ASP A 12 -11.19 -18.14 16.36
N ALA A 13 -12.13 -17.32 16.85
CA ALA A 13 -11.87 -16.33 17.88
C ALA A 13 -11.67 -16.94 19.29
N GLN A 14 -12.07 -18.19 19.52
CA GLN A 14 -11.85 -18.85 20.81
C GLN A 14 -10.45 -19.42 20.92
N THR A 15 -9.92 -19.94 19.81
CA THR A 15 -8.58 -20.53 19.77
C THR A 15 -7.53 -19.57 19.23
N GLU A 16 -7.92 -18.48 18.58
CA GLU A 16 -7.08 -17.52 17.87
C GLU A 16 -6.27 -18.12 16.70
N HIS A 17 -6.76 -19.22 16.11
CA HIS A 17 -6.10 -19.92 15.00
C HIS A 17 -6.90 -19.86 13.70
N GLU A 18 -6.23 -20.11 12.57
CA GLU A 18 -6.89 -20.30 11.28
C GLU A 18 -7.72 -21.59 11.28
N ALA A 19 -8.91 -21.52 10.68
CA ALA A 19 -9.88 -22.61 10.54
C ALA A 19 -10.46 -22.63 9.12
N ASP A 20 -11.25 -23.67 8.79
CA ASP A 20 -12.04 -23.67 7.56
C ASP A 20 -13.11 -22.56 7.62
N PHE A 21 -13.16 -21.69 6.62
CA PHE A 21 -14.12 -20.58 6.52
C PHE A 21 -15.57 -21.05 6.41
N LYS A 22 -15.82 -22.34 6.11
CA LYS A 22 -17.16 -22.95 6.09
C LYS A 22 -17.61 -23.44 7.47
N ASN A 23 -16.73 -23.43 8.47
CA ASN A 23 -17.13 -23.73 9.83
C ASN A 23 -18.09 -22.64 10.34
N LYS A 24 -19.22 -23.06 10.94
CA LYS A 24 -20.25 -22.14 11.44
C LYS A 24 -19.76 -21.19 12.53
N GLU A 25 -18.75 -21.62 13.29
CA GLU A 25 -18.15 -20.84 14.37
C GLU A 25 -16.95 -20.00 13.90
N ALA A 26 -16.50 -20.17 12.64
CA ALA A 26 -15.38 -19.44 12.10
C ALA A 26 -15.82 -18.11 11.47
N ILE A 27 -15.05 -17.06 11.72
CA ILE A 27 -15.17 -15.78 11.04
C ILE A 27 -14.45 -15.89 9.69
N ALA A 28 -15.18 -15.77 8.58
CA ALA A 28 -14.56 -15.76 7.25
C ALA A 28 -13.82 -14.42 7.02
N VAL A 29 -12.51 -14.48 6.77
CA VAL A 29 -11.65 -13.32 6.56
C VAL A 29 -11.09 -13.33 5.13
N MET A 30 -11.26 -12.22 4.42
CA MET A 30 -10.61 -11.93 3.15
C MET A 30 -9.65 -10.75 3.31
N ALA A 31 -8.36 -11.04 3.44
CA ALA A 31 -7.29 -10.07 3.64
C ALA A 31 -6.27 -10.14 2.49
N VAL A 32 -6.76 -10.07 1.25
CA VAL A 32 -5.93 -10.04 0.04
C VAL A 32 -5.38 -8.62 -0.12
N ASP A 33 -4.06 -8.48 -0.12
CA ASP A 33 -3.34 -7.21 -0.01
C ASP A 33 -3.19 -6.43 -1.33
N ASN A 34 -3.50 -7.06 -2.47
CA ASN A 34 -3.30 -6.51 -3.82
C ASN A 34 -4.59 -6.41 -4.66
N LEU A 35 -5.75 -6.27 -4.00
CA LEU A 35 -7.07 -6.14 -4.64
C LEU A 35 -7.18 -5.10 -5.78
N PRO A 36 -6.43 -3.97 -5.83
CA PRO A 36 -6.46 -3.08 -7.00
C PRO A 36 -6.04 -3.79 -8.31
N CYS A 37 -5.24 -4.86 -8.22
CA CYS A 37 -4.81 -5.65 -9.37
C CYS A 37 -5.89 -6.58 -9.92
N GLU A 38 -6.99 -6.80 -9.20
CA GLU A 38 -8.15 -7.58 -9.67
C GLU A 38 -9.01 -6.82 -10.68
N LEU A 39 -8.93 -5.48 -10.66
CA LEU A 39 -9.55 -4.59 -11.66
C LEU A 39 -8.49 -3.66 -12.26
N PRO A 40 -7.50 -4.22 -12.98
CA PRO A 40 -6.29 -3.49 -13.34
C PRO A 40 -6.57 -2.30 -14.27
N ASN A 41 -7.58 -2.40 -15.14
CA ASN A 41 -7.97 -1.32 -16.04
C ASN A 41 -8.56 -0.13 -15.26
N ASP A 42 -9.51 -0.39 -14.37
CA ASP A 42 -10.18 0.66 -13.59
C ASP A 42 -9.21 1.33 -12.62
N ALA A 43 -8.35 0.55 -11.96
CA ALA A 43 -7.29 1.05 -11.10
C ALA A 43 -6.31 1.96 -11.88
N SER A 44 -5.89 1.54 -13.08
CA SER A 44 -4.98 2.33 -13.93
C SER A 44 -5.62 3.64 -14.40
N VAL A 45 -6.88 3.60 -14.84
CA VAL A 45 -7.63 4.79 -15.26
C VAL A 45 -7.84 5.75 -14.08
N GLY A 46 -8.22 5.22 -12.91
CA GLY A 46 -8.40 6.00 -11.69
C GLY A 46 -7.11 6.68 -11.25
N PHE A 47 -6.02 5.92 -11.15
CA PHE A 47 -4.69 6.45 -10.83
C PHE A 47 -4.27 7.54 -11.82
N GLY A 48 -4.38 7.28 -13.12
CA GLY A 48 -3.99 8.24 -14.17
C GLY A 48 -4.75 9.56 -14.08
N LYS A 49 -6.07 9.52 -13.85
CA LYS A 49 -6.89 10.72 -13.65
C LYS A 49 -6.45 11.52 -12.42
N MET A 50 -6.18 10.85 -11.30
CA MET A 50 -5.73 11.51 -10.07
C MET A 50 -4.31 12.09 -10.24
N PHE A 51 -3.40 11.34 -10.84
CA PHE A 51 -2.03 11.79 -11.13
C PHE A 51 -2.03 13.03 -12.02
N ALA A 52 -2.79 13.01 -13.12
CA ALA A 52 -2.89 14.14 -14.03
C ALA A 52 -3.47 15.38 -13.37
N LYS A 53 -4.48 15.21 -12.51
CA LYS A 53 -5.15 16.34 -11.84
C LYS A 53 -4.30 16.95 -10.72
N TYR A 54 -3.63 16.14 -9.91
CA TYR A 54 -3.03 16.59 -8.65
C TYR A 54 -1.49 16.64 -8.68
N VAL A 55 -0.84 15.80 -9.48
CA VAL A 55 0.64 15.67 -9.46
C VAL A 55 1.28 16.41 -10.61
N ILE A 56 0.76 16.28 -11.84
CA ILE A 56 1.34 16.94 -13.02
C ILE A 56 1.46 18.48 -12.83
N PRO A 57 0.45 19.21 -12.33
CA PRO A 57 0.56 20.65 -12.16
C PRO A 57 1.67 21.09 -11.20
N ALA A 58 2.03 20.25 -10.22
CA ALA A 58 3.06 20.56 -9.23
C ALA A 58 4.45 20.72 -9.87
N PHE A 59 4.70 20.07 -11.00
CA PHE A 59 5.96 20.22 -11.76
C PHE A 59 6.11 21.59 -12.42
N PHE A 60 5.01 22.26 -12.73
CA PHE A 60 5.02 23.52 -13.50
C PHE A 60 4.68 24.75 -12.68
N ASN A 61 4.15 24.57 -11.46
CA ASN A 61 3.78 25.67 -10.57
C ASN A 61 4.81 25.96 -9.46
N GLY A 62 6.02 25.41 -9.59
CA GLY A 62 7.06 25.53 -8.57
C GLY A 62 6.77 24.74 -7.30
N ASP A 63 6.03 23.63 -7.41
CA ASP A 63 5.57 22.80 -6.31
C ASP A 63 4.86 23.58 -5.19
N LYS A 64 3.93 24.46 -5.58
CA LYS A 64 3.27 25.42 -4.67
C LYS A 64 2.66 24.78 -3.40
N ASP A 65 2.18 23.54 -3.52
CA ASP A 65 1.51 22.79 -2.46
C ASP A 65 2.46 21.78 -1.78
N GLY A 66 3.74 21.76 -2.15
CA GLY A 66 4.78 20.87 -1.62
C GLY A 66 4.57 19.38 -1.93
N VAL A 67 3.83 19.05 -2.99
CA VAL A 67 3.51 17.68 -3.39
C VAL A 67 4.79 16.94 -3.77
N LEU A 68 5.63 17.55 -4.60
CA LEU A 68 6.86 16.92 -5.08
C LEU A 68 7.89 16.83 -3.96
N GLU A 69 8.00 17.85 -3.10
CA GLU A 69 8.93 17.83 -1.98
C GLU A 69 8.60 16.71 -0.99
N ARG A 70 7.32 16.54 -0.63
CA ARG A 70 6.89 15.44 0.25
C ARG A 70 7.02 14.08 -0.41
N ALA A 71 6.82 14.00 -1.72
CA ALA A 71 6.98 12.74 -2.46
C ALA A 71 8.45 12.32 -2.62
N ARG A 72 9.42 13.23 -2.46
CA ARG A 72 10.84 12.96 -2.68
C ARG A 72 11.46 12.24 -1.47
N MET A 73 11.60 10.93 -1.58
CA MET A 73 12.25 10.09 -0.55
C MET A 73 13.76 10.33 -0.45
N THR A 74 14.44 10.49 -1.58
CA THR A 74 15.90 10.65 -1.63
C THR A 74 16.32 11.87 -2.43
N LYS A 75 17.44 12.48 -2.04
CA LYS A 75 18.10 13.56 -2.77
C LYS A 75 19.61 13.46 -2.58
N ASN A 76 20.36 13.56 -3.67
CA ASN A 76 21.83 13.49 -3.64
C ASN A 76 22.36 12.24 -2.92
N GLY A 77 21.74 11.09 -3.17
CA GLY A 77 22.13 9.81 -2.57
C GLY A 77 21.80 9.64 -1.08
N LYS A 78 21.02 10.55 -0.48
CA LYS A 78 20.62 10.48 0.93
C LYS A 78 19.10 10.54 1.09
N LEU A 79 18.59 9.91 2.14
CA LEU A 79 17.20 10.07 2.55
C LEU A 79 16.91 11.53 2.90
N THR A 80 15.75 12.03 2.49
CA THR A 80 15.28 13.36 2.93
C THR A 80 14.77 13.27 4.37
N LYS A 81 14.63 14.43 5.02
CA LYS A 81 14.30 14.53 6.45
C LYS A 81 13.05 13.72 6.86
N GLN A 82 12.03 13.66 5.99
CA GLN A 82 10.78 12.94 6.29
C GLN A 82 10.96 11.41 6.32
N PHE A 83 11.97 10.91 5.62
CA PHE A 83 12.23 9.48 5.49
C PHE A 83 13.47 9.04 6.27
N ALA A 84 14.02 9.91 7.13
CA ALA A 84 15.20 9.61 7.94
C ALA A 84 15.01 8.39 8.86
N TYR A 85 13.77 8.06 9.23
CA TYR A 85 13.44 6.86 10.00
C TYR A 85 13.77 5.55 9.28
N LEU A 86 13.96 5.56 7.95
CA LEU A 86 14.36 4.40 7.16
C LEU A 86 15.88 4.20 7.10
N GLN A 87 16.68 5.05 7.76
CA GLN A 87 18.14 4.97 7.64
C GLN A 87 18.70 3.66 8.21
N ASP A 88 18.16 3.15 9.32
CA ASP A 88 18.60 1.88 9.90
C ASP A 88 18.30 0.69 8.98
N TYR A 89 17.13 0.70 8.31
CA TYR A 89 16.80 -0.26 7.25
C TYR A 89 17.80 -0.19 6.09
N VAL A 90 18.11 1.01 5.60
CA VAL A 90 19.09 1.23 4.51
C VAL A 90 20.50 0.77 4.90
N ASP A 91 20.86 0.95 6.17
CA ASP A 91 22.16 0.53 6.71
C ASP A 91 22.21 -0.98 7.04
N GLY A 92 21.08 -1.71 6.94
CA GLY A 92 20.98 -3.13 7.26
C GLY A 92 21.07 -3.43 8.76
N LYS A 93 20.54 -2.55 9.61
CA LYS A 93 20.56 -2.67 11.08
C LYS A 93 19.22 -3.11 11.68
N GLU A 94 18.18 -3.33 10.85
CA GLU A 94 16.89 -3.95 11.22
C GLU A 94 16.94 -5.49 11.20
#